data_AF-A0A967EGB0-F1
#
_entry.id   AF-A0A967EGB0-F1
#
_cell.length_a   1.000
_cell.length_b   1.000
_cell.length_c   1.000
_cell.angle_alpha   90.00
_cell.angle_beta   90.00
_cell.angle_gamma   90.00
#
_symmetry.space_group_name_H-M   'P 1'
#
loop_
_entity.id
_entity.type
_entity.pdbx_description
1 polymer ?
#
loop_
_entity_poly.entity_id
_entity_poly.type
_entity_poly.pdbx_seq_one_letter_code
_entity_poly.pdbx_strand_id
1 'polypeptide(L)' 'MGHETKSVLVALVIPVVGILAGVLLLSGSTASVLGFPAVLVWLFAWMPITALLMHIAWVRWDREDIEALDAQWAEVGGR' A
#
# COMPACT_ATOMS: atom_id res chain seq x y z
N MET A 1 -10.35 15.81 -1.47
CA MET A 1 -9.09 15.14 -1.06
C MET A 1 -8.08 15.31 -2.17
N GLY A 2 -6.86 15.72 -1.84
CA GLY A 2 -5.75 15.85 -2.80
C GLY A 2 -5.29 14.49 -3.33
N HIS A 3 -4.50 14.49 -4.41
CA HIS A 3 -3.92 13.28 -5.01
C HIS A 3 -3.03 12.53 -4.01
N GLU A 4 -2.20 13.26 -3.27
CA GLU A 4 -1.36 12.76 -2.17
C GLU A 4 -2.17 11.99 -1.12
N THR A 5 -3.29 12.55 -0.66
CA THR A 5 -4.14 11.90 0.35
C THR A 5 -4.73 10.58 -0.17
N LYS A 6 -5.11 10.53 -1.45
CA LYS A 6 -5.66 9.32 -2.09
C LYS A 6 -4.58 8.26 -2.24
N SER A 7 -3.37 8.67 -2.65
CA SER A 7 -2.21 7.79 -2.74
C SER A 7 -1.88 7.16 -1.38
N VAL A 8 -1.77 7.97 -0.32
CA VAL A 8 -1.52 7.48 1.04
C VAL A 8 -2.62 6.54 1.53
N LEU A 9 -3.89 6.84 1.26
CA LEU A 9 -4.99 5.95 1.63
C LEU A 9 -4.85 4.57 0.96
N VAL A 10 -4.55 4.54 -0.34
CA VAL A 10 -4.47 3.29 -1.10
C VAL A 10 -3.18 2.51 -0.82
N ALA A 11 -2.03 3.19 -0.80
CA ALA A 11 -0.73 2.56 -0.68
C ALA A 11 -0.32 2.25 0.76
N LEU A 12 -0.95 2.87 1.77
CA LEU A 12 -0.59 2.68 3.18
C LEU A 12 -1.76 2.25 4.06
N VAL A 13 -2.88 2.97 4.03
CA VAL A 13 -4.00 2.70 4.95
C VAL A 13 -4.66 1.36 4.64
N ILE A 14 -4.92 1.05 3.36
CA ILE A 14 -5.50 -0.24 2.96
C ILE A 14 -4.62 -1.42 3.39
N PRO A 15 -3.29 -1.44 3.11
CA PRO A 15 -2.40 -2.48 3.61
C PRO A 15 -2.42 -2.67 5.12
N VAL A 16 -2.31 -1.58 5.89
CA VAL A 16 -2.25 -1.64 7.35
C VAL A 16 -3.54 -2.23 7.91
N VAL A 17 -4.69 -1.70 7.48
CA VAL A 17 -5.99 -2.18 7.93
C VAL A 17 -6.21 -3.63 7.51
N GLY A 18 -5.82 -3.99 6.29
CA GLY A 18 -5.98 -5.34 5.77
C GLY A 18 -5.15 -6.39 6.50
N ILE A 19 -3.88 -6.09 6.80
CA ILE A 19 -3.02 -6.96 7.59
C ILE A 19 -3.59 -7.14 8.99
N LEU A 20 -3.91 -6.04 9.69
CA LEU A 20 -4.45 -6.06 11.05
C LEU A 20 -5.77 -6.82 11.12
N ALA A 21 -6.69 -6.56 10.18
CA ALA A 21 -7.97 -7.24 10.14
C ALA A 21 -7.82 -8.76 10.01
N GLY A 22 -6.95 -9.23 9.11
CA GLY A 22 -6.76 -10.68 8.97
C GLY A 22 -6.09 -11.32 10.19
N VAL A 23 -5.12 -10.66 10.81
CA VAL A 23 -4.51 -11.15 12.06
C VAL A 23 -5.55 -11.25 13.18
N LEU A 24 -6.39 -10.23 13.36
CA LEU A 24 -7.45 -10.25 14.38
C LEU A 24 -8.48 -11.35 14.11
N LEU A 25 -8.92 -11.52 12.86
CA LEU A 25 -9.85 -12.59 12.48
C LEU A 25 -9.26 -13.99 12.69
N LEU A 26 -7.99 -14.18 12.37
CA LEU A 26 -7.28 -15.46 12.56
C LEU A 26 -7.00 -15.76 14.05
N SER A 27 -6.83 -14.72 14.88
CA SER A 27 -6.53 -14.87 16.31
C SER A 27 -7.65 -15.52 17.13
N GLY A 28 -8.91 -15.39 16.67
CA GLY A 28 -10.07 -16.00 17.32
C GLY A 28 -10.33 -17.46 16.95
N SER A 29 -9.52 -18.05 16.06
CA SER A 29 -9.74 -19.40 15.56
C SER A 29 -9.19 -20.45 16.52
N THR A 30 -10.02 -21.43 16.91
CA THR A 30 -9.67 -22.59 17.74
C THR A 30 -8.73 -23.58 17.04
N ALA A 31 -8.45 -23.40 15.75
CA ALA A 31 -7.49 -24.19 15.00
C ALA A 31 -6.04 -23.74 15.30
N SER A 32 -5.62 -23.80 16.56
CA SER A 32 -4.32 -23.29 17.03
C SER A 32 -3.11 -23.90 16.34
N VAL A 33 -3.25 -25.10 15.75
CA VAL A 33 -2.17 -25.79 15.00
C VAL A 33 -1.99 -25.23 13.59
N LEU A 34 -3.05 -24.67 12.97
CA LEU A 34 -2.99 -24.03 11.65
C LEU A 34 -2.98 -22.49 11.72
N GLY A 35 -3.23 -21.89 12.89
CA GLY A 35 -3.27 -20.43 13.06
C GLY A 35 -1.96 -19.74 12.65
N PHE A 36 -0.81 -20.27 13.06
CA PHE A 36 0.49 -19.68 12.70
C PHE A 36 0.80 -19.80 11.19
N PRO A 37 0.67 -20.98 10.54
CA PRO A 37 0.76 -21.07 9.08
C PRO A 37 -0.23 -20.17 8.34
N ALA A 38 -1.47 -20.05 8.81
CA ALA A 38 -2.49 -19.23 8.17
C ALA A 38 -2.14 -17.73 8.21
N VAL A 39 -1.62 -17.24 9.34
CA VAL A 39 -1.12 -15.86 9.44
C VAL A 39 0.08 -15.63 8.51
N LEU A 40 0.97 -16.60 8.36
CA LEU A 40 2.09 -16.50 7.42
C LEU A 40 1.61 -16.41 5.96
N VAL A 41 0.67 -17.28 5.56
CA VAL A 41 0.06 -17.22 4.22
C VAL A 41 -0.64 -15.89 3.99
N TRP A 42 -1.35 -15.38 5.00
CA TRP A 42 -2.00 -14.08 4.95
C TRP A 42 -0.99 -12.95 4.73
N LEU A 43 0.06 -12.87 5.55
CA LEU A 43 1.12 -11.87 5.42
C LEU A 43 1.83 -11.98 4.06
N PHE A 44 2.09 -13.19 3.59
CA PHE A 44 2.73 -13.41 2.30
C PHE A 44 1.82 -13.00 1.14
N ALA A 45 0.51 -13.23 1.23
CA ALA A 45 -0.47 -12.75 0.25
C ALA A 45 -0.56 -11.22 0.20
N TRP A 46 -0.30 -10.54 1.32
CA TRP A 46 -0.25 -9.08 1.35
C TRP A 46 0.95 -8.49 0.58
N MET A 47 2.06 -9.22 0.41
CA MET A 47 3.23 -8.72 -0.35
C MET A 47 2.90 -8.33 -1.81
N PRO A 48 2.30 -9.19 -2.65
CA PRO A 48 1.89 -8.79 -4.00
C PRO A 48 0.72 -7.80 -3.98
N ILE A 49 -0.16 -7.84 -2.97
CA ILE A 49 -1.28 -6.89 -2.87
C ILE A 49 -0.77 -5.48 -2.59
N THR A 50 0.15 -5.29 -1.64
CA THR A 50 0.74 -3.98 -1.35
C THR A 50 1.52 -3.43 -2.54
N ALA A 51 2.28 -4.29 -3.24
CA ALA A 51 2.96 -3.91 -4.47
C ALA A 51 1.97 -3.44 -5.55
N LEU A 52 0.84 -4.14 -5.72
CA LEU A 52 -0.21 -3.77 -6.66
C LEU A 52 -0.90 -2.46 -6.25
N LEU A 53 -1.20 -2.26 -4.96
CA LEU A 53 -1.81 -1.03 -4.46
C LEU A 53 -0.88 0.17 -4.67
N MET A 54 0.42 0.00 -4.44
CA MET A 54 1.41 1.03 -4.70
C MET A 54 1.56 1.31 -6.20
N HIS A 55 1.50 0.28 -7.05
CA HIS A 55 1.48 0.47 -8.50
C HIS A 55 0.24 1.24 -8.97
N ILE A 56 -0.93 0.93 -8.41
CA ILE A 56 -2.17 1.66 -8.71
C ILE A 56 -2.07 3.11 -8.26
N ALA A 57 -1.55 3.36 -7.05
CA ALA A 57 -1.35 4.71 -6.53
C ALA A 57 -0.42 5.53 -7.44
N TRP A 58 0.68 4.92 -7.88
CA TRP A 58 1.61 5.50 -8.84
C TRP A 58 0.93 5.90 -10.16
N VAL A 59 0.26 4.94 -10.82
CA VAL A 59 -0.32 5.16 -12.16
C VAL A 59 -1.49 6.15 -12.14
N ARG A 60 -2.19 6.31 -11.01
CA ARG A 60 -3.38 7.17 -10.92
C ARG A 60 -3.15 8.55 -10.33
N TRP A 61 -2.18 8.72 -9.43
CA TRP A 61 -2.02 9.97 -8.68
C TRP A 61 -0.58 10.45 -8.68
N ASP A 62 0.37 9.63 -8.26
CA ASP A 62 1.72 10.13 -7.96
C ASP A 62 2.54 10.46 -9.22
N ARG A 63 2.26 9.81 -10.35
CA ARG A 63 3.02 10.02 -11.59
C ARG A 63 2.95 11.46 -12.08
N GLU A 64 1.75 12.04 -12.12
CA GLU A 64 1.54 13.42 -12.61
C GLU A 64 2.19 14.44 -11.67
N ASP A 65 2.08 14.21 -10.36
CA ASP A 65 2.62 15.11 -9.34
C ASP A 65 4.17 15.12 -9.39
N ILE A 66 4.81 13.98 -9.64
CA ILE A 66 6.27 13.89 -9.77
C ILE A 66 6.76 14.47 -11.11
N GLU A 67 6.07 14.21 -12.22
CA GLU A 67 6.43 14.79 -13.52
C GLU A 67 6.35 16.34 -13.47
N ALA A 68 5.36 16.89 -12.77
CA ALA A 68 5.22 18.33 -12.56
C ALA A 68 6.34 18.91 -11.68
N LEU A 69 6.72 18.19 -10.60
CA LEU A 69 7.85 18.58 -9.76
C LEU A 69 9.15 18.58 -10.56
N ASP A 70 9.43 17.55 -11.35
CA ASP A 70 10.64 17.45 -12.17
C ASP A 70 10.73 18.59 -13.20
N ALA A 71 9.61 18.94 -13.84
CA ALA A 71 9.55 20.09 -14.74
C ALA A 71 9.85 21.41 -14.01
N GLN A 72 9.26 21.62 -12.84
CA GLN A 72 9.52 22.80 -12.01
C GLN A 72 11.00 22.86 -11.57
N TRP A 73 11.58 21.73 -11.16
CA TRP A 73 13.00 21.65 -10.79
C TRP A 73 13.93 21.90 -11.98
N ALA A 74 13.56 21.51 -13.20
CA ALA A 74 14.33 21.83 -14.40
C ALA A 74 14.31 23.33 -14.71
N GLU A 75 13.16 23.98 -14.55
CA GLU A 75 13.01 25.44 -14.73
C GLU A 75 13.79 26.23 -13.68
N VAL A 76 13.71 25.84 -12.40
CA VAL A 76 14.45 26.48 -11.29
C VAL A 76 15.94 26.14 -11.33
N GLY A 77 16.28 24.92 -11.76
CA GLY A 77 17.62 24.35 -11.76
C GLY A 77 18.50 24.75 -12.94
N GLY A 78 17.94 25.39 -13.97
CA GLY A 78 18.69 26.13 -14.99
C GLY A 78 19.99 25.47 -15.46
N ARG A 79 19.88 24.30 -16.10
CA ARG A 79 20.85 23.82 -17.10
C ARG A 79 20.13 23.55 -18.39
#